data_AF-B3H489-F1
#
_entry.id   AF-B3H489-F1
#
_cell.length_a   1.000
_cell.length_b   1.000
_cell.length_c   1.000
_cell.angle_alpha   90.00
_cell.angle_beta   90.00
_cell.angle_gamma   90.00
#
_symmetry.space_group_name_H-M   'P 1'
#
loop_
_entity.id
_entity.type
_entity.pdbx_description
1 polymer ?
#
loop_
_entity_poly.entity_id
_entity_poly.type
_entity_poly.pdbx_seq_one_letter_code
_entity_poly.pdbx_strand_id
1 'polypeptide(L)'
;MFDATISKCLQLLYMFFRKLNSIKLPSDNDEFVRWYLGLSFSARVVIYITVLGTIMTITYLVLKFLSECDMEDDTQRLPLVAEEEVTTDWTPPLINESLEVTGKGDVETASFSSSDDVDYSTLCVICFEERRNCFFVPCGHSATCRGCAQRILSEESKVCPICRRVIRKSKRLVLKKL
;
A
#
# COMPACT_ATOMS: atom_id res chain seq x y z
N MET A 1 8.03 -13.24 12.66
CA MET A 1 7.61 -14.66 12.64
C MET A 1 8.30 -15.45 11.51
N PHE A 2 8.41 -14.89 10.31
CA PHE A 2 9.13 -15.53 9.17
C PHE A 2 10.61 -15.82 9.47
N ASP A 3 11.33 -14.89 10.08
CA ASP A 3 12.76 -15.03 10.38
C ASP A 3 13.07 -16.22 11.31
N ALA A 4 12.32 -16.35 12.41
CA ALA A 4 12.46 -17.45 13.37
C ALA A 4 12.15 -18.83 12.75
N THR A 5 11.25 -18.87 11.76
CA THR A 5 10.88 -20.13 11.08
C THR A 5 11.97 -20.57 10.12
N ILE A 6 12.53 -19.64 9.34
CA ILE A 6 13.63 -19.91 8.42
C ILE A 6 14.88 -20.36 9.19
N SER A 7 15.20 -19.70 10.31
CA SER A 7 16.33 -20.06 11.17
C SER A 7 16.21 -21.49 11.72
N LYS A 8 15.02 -21.88 12.21
CA LYS A 8 14.75 -23.25 12.68
C LYS A 8 14.87 -24.29 11.56
N CYS A 9 14.37 -23.99 10.36
CA CYS A 9 14.52 -24.88 9.21
C CYS A 9 16.00 -25.06 8.83
N LEU A 10 16.78 -23.98 8.76
CA LEU A 10 18.22 -24.07 8.50
C LEU A 10 18.94 -24.90 9.56
N GLN A 11 18.60 -24.73 10.84
CA GLN A 11 19.17 -25.51 11.93
C GLN A 11 18.84 -27.01 11.81
N LEU A 12 17.60 -27.36 11.48
CA LEU A 12 17.20 -28.75 11.29
C LEU A 12 17.93 -29.39 10.12
N LEU A 13 18.06 -28.68 8.99
CA LEU A 13 18.83 -29.13 7.85
C LEU A 13 20.30 -29.33 8.23
N TYR A 14 20.91 -28.35 8.88
CA TYR A 14 22.29 -28.43 9.35
C TYR A 14 22.49 -29.63 10.28
N MET A 15 21.60 -29.84 11.25
CA MET A 15 21.66 -30.98 12.17
C MET A 15 21.49 -32.31 11.44
N PHE A 16 20.60 -32.38 10.45
CA PHE A 16 20.40 -33.55 9.62
C PHE A 16 21.66 -33.87 8.79
N PHE A 17 22.24 -32.88 8.11
CA PHE A 17 23.51 -33.03 7.38
C PHE A 17 24.67 -33.42 8.30
N ARG A 18 24.77 -32.79 9.47
CA ARG A 18 25.78 -33.13 10.48
C ARG A 18 25.64 -34.58 10.94
N LYS A 19 24.41 -35.04 11.19
CA LYS A 19 24.16 -36.43 11.62
C LYS A 19 24.46 -37.43 10.52
N LEU A 20 24.09 -37.13 9.26
CA LEU A 20 24.46 -37.95 8.11
C LEU A 20 25.97 -38.02 7.88
N ASN A 21 26.71 -36.94 8.16
CA ASN A 21 28.18 -36.91 8.08
C ASN A 21 28.87 -37.67 9.23
N SER A 22 28.18 -37.87 10.36
CA SER A 22 28.75 -38.53 11.54
C SER A 22 28.65 -40.06 11.53
N ILE A 23 27.99 -40.65 10.52
CA ILE A 23 27.87 -42.10 10.41
C ILE A 23 29.24 -42.68 10.07
N LYS A 24 29.90 -43.29 11.07
CA LYS A 24 31.18 -43.99 10.90
C LYS A 24 30.96 -45.21 10.01
N LEU A 25 31.70 -45.30 8.90
CA LEU A 25 31.64 -46.45 8.01
C LEU A 25 32.32 -47.68 8.65
N PRO A 26 31.83 -48.90 8.41
CA PRO A 26 32.54 -50.12 8.76
C PRO A 26 33.84 -50.21 7.95
N SER A 27 34.95 -50.46 8.66
CA SER A 27 36.33 -50.30 8.19
C SER A 27 36.84 -51.39 7.23
N ASP A 28 36.04 -52.39 6.86
CA ASP A 28 36.60 -53.67 6.40
C ASP A 28 36.23 -54.10 4.96
N ASN A 29 35.61 -53.22 4.15
CA ASN A 29 35.35 -53.51 2.74
C ASN A 29 35.37 -52.24 1.88
N ASP A 30 36.46 -52.00 1.15
CA ASP A 30 36.68 -50.81 0.30
C ASP A 30 35.57 -50.62 -0.75
N GLU A 31 35.05 -51.71 -1.30
CA GLU A 31 33.97 -51.64 -2.29
C GLU A 31 32.66 -51.17 -1.67
N PHE A 32 32.29 -51.71 -0.50
CA PHE A 32 31.09 -51.31 0.23
C PHE A 32 31.16 -49.83 0.64
N VAL A 33 32.34 -49.38 1.09
CA VAL A 33 32.60 -47.99 1.45
C VAL A 33 32.36 -47.06 0.25
N ARG A 34 32.85 -47.42 -0.94
CA ARG A 34 32.68 -46.61 -2.15
C ARG A 34 31.22 -46.49 -2.60
N TRP A 35 30.48 -47.60 -2.59
CA TRP A 35 29.05 -47.60 -2.90
C TRP A 35 28.25 -46.79 -1.88
N TYR A 36 28.55 -46.95 -0.59
CA TYR A 36 27.90 -46.19 0.48
C TYR A 36 28.16 -44.69 0.36
N LEU A 37 29.40 -44.27 0.09
CA LEU A 37 29.75 -42.87 -0.15
C LEU A 37 28.96 -42.28 -1.32
N GLY A 38 28.88 -42.98 -2.45
CA GLY A 38 28.11 -42.55 -3.62
C GLY A 38 26.60 -42.45 -3.35
N LEU A 39 26.04 -43.42 -2.63
CA LEU A 39 24.63 -43.40 -2.22
C LEU A 39 24.36 -42.27 -1.22
N SER A 40 25.28 -42.00 -0.30
CA SER A 40 25.14 -40.91 0.67
C SER A 40 25.21 -39.53 0.01
N PHE A 41 26.09 -39.33 -0.97
CA PHE A 41 26.20 -38.07 -1.70
C PHE A 41 24.95 -37.81 -2.53
N SER A 42 24.50 -38.81 -3.31
CA SER A 42 23.28 -38.69 -4.12
C SER A 42 22.05 -38.42 -3.26
N ALA A 43 21.85 -39.15 -2.15
CA ALA A 43 20.76 -38.91 -1.22
C ALA A 43 20.78 -37.50 -0.63
N ARG A 44 21.95 -36.99 -0.24
CA ARG A 44 22.10 -35.62 0.30
C ARG A 44 21.77 -34.54 -0.74
N VAL A 45 22.19 -34.74 -1.98
CA VAL A 45 21.90 -33.80 -3.08
C VAL A 45 20.40 -33.78 -3.38
N VAL A 46 19.74 -34.94 -3.43
CA VAL A 46 18.27 -35.02 -3.62
C VAL A 46 17.53 -34.33 -2.48
N ILE A 47 17.93 -34.56 -1.23
CA ILE A 47 17.32 -33.90 -0.07
C ILE A 47 17.53 -32.38 -0.13
N TYR A 48 18.73 -31.92 -0.49
CA TYR A 48 19.01 -30.49 -0.63
C TYR A 48 18.14 -29.84 -1.72
N ILE A 49 18.02 -30.46 -2.89
CA ILE A 49 17.21 -29.95 -4.01
C ILE A 49 15.72 -29.91 -3.63
N THR A 50 15.19 -30.99 -3.04
CA THR A 50 13.78 -31.04 -2.62
C THR A 50 13.48 -29.97 -1.57
N VAL A 51 14.34 -29.80 -0.58
CA VAL A 51 14.17 -28.77 0.45
C VAL A 51 14.23 -27.37 -0.15
N LEU A 52 15.24 -27.05 -0.96
CA LEU A 52 15.31 -25.74 -1.62
C LEU A 52 14.09 -25.46 -2.49
N GLY A 53 13.65 -26.44 -3.27
CA GLY A 53 12.44 -26.35 -4.09
C GLY A 53 11.22 -26.02 -3.25
N THR A 54 11.01 -26.73 -2.13
CA THR A 54 9.88 -26.44 -1.22
C THR A 54 9.94 -25.04 -0.62
N ILE A 55 11.13 -24.56 -0.21
CA ILE A 55 11.33 -23.21 0.33
C ILE A 55 11.00 -22.15 -0.73
N MET A 56 11.44 -22.34 -1.97
CA MET A 56 11.13 -21.45 -3.09
C MET A 56 9.63 -21.41 -3.39
N THR A 57 8.98 -22.57 -3.45
CA THR A 57 7.52 -22.66 -3.67
C THR A 57 6.75 -21.97 -2.55
N ILE A 58 7.08 -22.22 -1.28
CA ILE A 58 6.43 -21.56 -0.14
C ILE A 58 6.63 -20.04 -0.20
N THR A 59 7.85 -19.57 -0.50
CA THR A 59 8.13 -18.13 -0.62
C THR A 59 7.32 -17.51 -1.75
N TYR A 60 7.25 -18.16 -2.91
CA TYR A 60 6.41 -17.72 -4.03
C TYR A 60 4.92 -17.66 -3.66
N LEU A 61 4.40 -18.67 -2.96
CA LEU A 61 3.01 -18.70 -2.50
C LEU A 61 2.72 -17.58 -1.49
N VAL A 62 3.63 -17.32 -0.54
CA VAL A 62 3.51 -16.19 0.40
C VAL A 62 3.52 -14.87 -0.34
N LEU A 63 4.44 -14.66 -1.29
CA LEU A 63 4.49 -13.44 -2.08
C LEU A 63 3.22 -13.25 -2.94
N LYS A 64 2.71 -14.33 -3.54
CA LYS A 64 1.44 -14.31 -4.28
C LYS A 64 0.26 -13.98 -3.38
N PHE A 65 0.18 -14.60 -2.20
CA PHE A 65 -0.85 -14.31 -1.21
C PHE A 65 -0.76 -12.87 -0.70
N LEU A 66 0.43 -12.36 -0.41
CA LEU A 66 0.63 -10.96 -0.03
C LEU A 66 0.23 -10.01 -1.17
N SER A 67 0.52 -10.37 -2.42
CA SER A 67 0.09 -9.63 -3.59
C SER A 67 -1.43 -9.63 -3.75
N GLU A 68 -2.12 -10.72 -3.40
CA GLU A 68 -3.58 -10.84 -3.49
C GLU A 68 -4.30 -10.16 -2.31
N CYS A 69 -3.78 -10.29 -1.07
CA CYS A 69 -4.29 -9.54 0.07
C CYS A 69 -4.14 -8.02 -0.11
N ASP A 70 -3.14 -7.59 -0.89
CA ASP A 70 -3.04 -6.20 -1.29
C ASP A 70 -4.18 -5.74 -2.21
N MET A 71 -4.94 -6.69 -2.79
CA MET A 71 -6.10 -6.46 -3.67
C MET A 71 -7.46 -6.56 -2.96
N GLU A 72 -7.57 -7.21 -1.79
CA GLU A 72 -8.89 -7.47 -1.13
C GLU A 72 -9.36 -6.42 -0.11
N ASP A 73 -8.52 -5.44 0.28
CA ASP A 73 -8.89 -4.39 1.25
C ASP A 73 -9.84 -3.29 0.70
N ASP A 74 -10.46 -3.50 -0.48
CA ASP A 74 -11.25 -2.47 -1.18
C ASP A 74 -12.78 -2.65 -1.07
N THR A 75 -13.30 -3.68 -0.36
CA THR A 75 -14.75 -3.96 -0.42
C THR A 75 -15.38 -4.53 0.86
N GLN A 76 -15.14 -3.96 2.05
CA GLN A 76 -16.13 -4.07 3.15
C GLN A 76 -15.68 -3.25 4.37
N ARG A 77 -16.49 -2.26 4.75
CA ARG A 77 -16.93 -1.93 6.14
C ARG A 77 -17.45 -0.48 6.18
N LEU A 78 -18.64 -0.28 5.61
CA LEU A 78 -19.56 0.78 6.04
C LEU A 78 -20.97 0.22 5.84
N PRO A 79 -21.70 -0.03 6.93
CA PRO A 79 -23.09 0.44 6.91
C PRO A 79 -23.61 0.90 8.30
N LEU A 80 -24.69 1.68 8.23
CA LEU A 80 -25.74 1.92 9.24
C LEU A 80 -25.60 3.13 10.19
N VAL A 81 -26.10 4.28 9.74
CA VAL A 81 -27.13 5.09 10.43
C VAL A 81 -27.94 5.74 9.29
N ALA A 82 -29.08 5.16 8.88
CA ALA A 82 -30.44 5.57 9.29
C ALA A 82 -30.64 7.09 9.16
N GLU A 83 -31.13 7.53 7.99
CA GLU A 83 -32.46 8.18 7.87
C GLU A 83 -32.49 9.62 8.42
N GLU A 84 -32.40 10.60 7.51
CA GLU A 84 -33.32 11.75 7.51
C GLU A 84 -33.36 12.38 6.11
N GLU A 85 -34.53 12.27 5.47
CA GLU A 85 -34.96 13.06 4.32
C GLU A 85 -34.95 14.55 4.68
N VAL A 86 -34.47 15.44 3.81
CA VAL A 86 -35.18 16.67 3.39
C VAL A 86 -34.51 17.18 2.11
N THR A 87 -35.29 17.16 1.04
CA THR A 87 -35.11 17.81 -0.25
C THR A 87 -35.20 19.34 -0.13
N THR A 88 -34.23 20.07 -0.67
CA THR A 88 -34.50 21.35 -1.36
C THR A 88 -33.42 21.63 -2.41
N ASP A 89 -33.87 21.61 -3.66
CA ASP A 89 -33.27 22.08 -4.90
C ASP A 89 -33.06 23.59 -4.87
N TRP A 90 -31.84 24.08 -5.19
CA TRP A 90 -31.63 25.48 -5.58
C TRP A 90 -30.55 25.59 -6.65
N THR A 91 -31.02 25.79 -7.87
CA THR A 91 -30.27 26.30 -9.01
C THR A 91 -30.22 27.84 -8.92
N PRO A 92 -29.07 28.52 -9.11
CA PRO A 92 -29.00 29.99 -9.04
C PRO A 92 -29.28 30.67 -10.40
N PRO A 93 -30.15 31.70 -10.50
CA PRO A 93 -30.36 32.45 -11.73
C PRO A 93 -29.61 33.80 -11.77
N LEU A 94 -28.96 34.03 -12.90
CA LEU A 94 -28.39 35.28 -13.40
C LEU A 94 -29.50 36.20 -13.91
N ILE A 95 -29.60 37.46 -13.46
CA ILE A 95 -30.17 38.54 -14.28
C ILE A 95 -29.48 39.87 -13.96
N ASN A 96 -29.11 40.52 -15.04
CA ASN A 96 -28.49 41.82 -15.31
C ASN A 96 -29.50 42.98 -15.27
N GLU A 97 -28.95 44.20 -15.38
CA GLU A 97 -29.64 45.48 -15.64
C GLU A 97 -30.30 46.11 -14.39
N SER A 98 -30.04 47.34 -13.98
CA SER A 98 -29.76 48.55 -14.75
C SER A 98 -29.17 49.65 -13.84
N LEU A 99 -28.62 50.63 -14.53
CA LEU A 99 -27.66 51.66 -14.18
C LEU A 99 -28.29 52.91 -13.52
N GLU A 100 -27.45 53.67 -12.79
CA GLU A 100 -27.49 55.13 -12.52
C GLU A 100 -28.58 55.71 -11.59
N VAL A 101 -28.17 56.33 -10.47
CA VAL A 101 -27.85 57.78 -10.35
C VAL A 101 -27.54 58.12 -8.87
N THR A 102 -26.32 58.60 -8.66
CA THR A 102 -25.79 59.58 -7.68
C THR A 102 -26.67 60.07 -6.51
N GLY A 103 -26.17 59.89 -5.29
CA GLY A 103 -26.56 60.62 -4.08
C GLY A 103 -25.49 60.57 -2.99
N LYS A 104 -24.91 61.74 -2.68
CA LYS A 104 -23.85 62.06 -1.69
C LYS A 104 -24.18 61.60 -0.25
N GLY A 105 -23.16 61.14 0.48
CA GLY A 105 -23.18 61.00 1.93
C GLY A 105 -21.83 60.47 2.43
N ASP A 106 -21.30 61.08 3.48
CA ASP A 106 -19.88 61.24 3.73
C ASP A 106 -19.41 60.38 4.91
N VAL A 107 -18.15 59.90 4.85
CA VAL A 107 -17.29 59.51 5.98
C VAL A 107 -17.77 58.32 6.82
N GLU A 108 -17.15 57.14 6.61
CA GLU A 108 -16.56 56.35 7.70
C GLU A 108 -15.56 55.33 7.13
N THR A 109 -14.29 55.58 7.46
CA THR A 109 -13.13 54.73 7.22
C THR A 109 -13.31 53.40 7.94
N ALA A 110 -13.86 52.39 7.26
CA ALA A 110 -13.81 51.00 7.71
C ALA A 110 -12.60 50.31 7.06
N SER A 111 -11.60 50.11 7.90
CA SER A 111 -10.36 49.36 7.67
C SER A 111 -10.56 48.04 6.91
N PHE A 112 -9.99 47.95 5.72
CA PHE A 112 -9.62 46.66 5.10
C PHE A 112 -8.36 46.12 5.81
N SER A 113 -8.56 45.48 6.95
CA SER A 113 -7.61 44.56 7.59
C SER A 113 -8.31 43.21 7.66
N SER A 114 -7.72 42.05 7.42
CA SER A 114 -6.34 41.62 7.21
C SER A 114 -6.42 40.10 7.10
N SER A 115 -5.65 39.50 6.19
CA SER A 115 -5.20 38.10 6.22
C SER A 115 -6.26 37.00 6.40
N ASP A 116 -6.99 36.66 5.32
CA ASP A 116 -7.42 35.27 5.13
C ASP A 116 -6.19 34.47 4.68
N ASP A 117 -5.34 34.09 5.64
CA ASP A 117 -4.23 33.15 5.42
C ASP A 117 -4.81 31.74 5.19
N VAL A 118 -5.48 31.53 4.05
CA VAL A 118 -5.86 30.19 3.61
C VAL A 118 -4.56 29.44 3.33
N ASP A 119 -4.26 28.46 4.18
CA ASP A 119 -3.08 27.61 4.00
C ASP A 119 -3.26 26.68 2.79
N TYR A 120 -2.97 27.22 1.60
CA TYR A 120 -2.96 26.50 0.32
C TYR A 120 -2.02 25.30 0.33
N SER A 121 -1.06 25.24 1.26
CA SER A 121 -0.17 24.09 1.37
C SER A 121 -0.92 22.82 1.75
N THR A 122 -2.07 22.90 2.43
CA THR A 122 -2.84 21.73 2.87
C THR A 122 -3.93 21.28 1.88
N LEU A 123 -4.18 22.06 0.84
CA LEU A 123 -5.23 21.81 -0.14
C LEU A 123 -4.80 20.81 -1.22
N CYS A 124 -5.78 20.15 -1.83
CA CYS A 124 -5.58 19.27 -2.97
C CYS A 124 -4.89 20.03 -4.09
N VAL A 125 -3.77 19.51 -4.60
CA VAL A 125 -2.99 20.17 -5.67
C VAL A 125 -3.69 20.15 -7.05
N ILE A 126 -4.92 19.67 -7.11
CA ILE A 126 -5.70 19.48 -8.35
C ILE A 126 -6.92 20.39 -8.33
N CYS A 127 -7.81 20.27 -7.34
CA CYS A 127 -8.98 21.14 -7.25
C CYS A 127 -8.76 22.43 -6.46
N PHE A 128 -7.76 22.50 -5.57
CA PHE A 128 -7.56 23.64 -4.65
C PHE A 128 -8.79 23.99 -3.78
N GLU A 129 -9.76 23.08 -3.66
CA GLU A 129 -11.01 23.28 -2.90
C GLU A 129 -11.03 22.46 -1.61
N GLU A 130 -10.70 21.17 -1.69
CA GLU A 130 -10.73 20.25 -0.55
C GLU A 130 -9.32 19.98 0.00
N ARG A 131 -9.20 19.79 1.32
CA ARG A 131 -7.94 19.40 1.96
C ARG A 131 -7.44 18.04 1.47
N ARG A 132 -6.12 17.87 1.42
CA ARG A 132 -5.47 16.59 1.11
C ARG A 132 -5.86 15.56 2.16
N ASN A 133 -6.62 14.57 1.75
CA ASN A 133 -7.08 13.49 2.63
C ASN A 133 -6.81 12.10 2.04
N CYS A 134 -6.01 11.99 0.97
CA CYS A 134 -5.65 10.73 0.33
C CYS A 134 -4.15 10.61 0.05
N PHE A 135 -3.62 9.39 0.17
CA PHE A 135 -2.25 9.04 -0.23
C PHE A 135 -2.25 7.87 -1.23
N PHE A 136 -1.23 7.83 -2.10
CA PHE A 136 -1.11 6.82 -3.15
C PHE A 136 -0.16 5.69 -2.77
N VAL A 137 -0.52 4.45 -3.09
CA VAL A 137 0.32 3.26 -2.89
C VAL A 137 0.95 2.85 -4.22
N PRO A 138 2.28 2.56 -4.27
CA PRO A 138 3.21 2.41 -3.15
C PRO A 138 4.07 3.64 -2.84
N CYS A 139 3.85 4.78 -3.50
CA CYS A 139 4.75 5.93 -3.36
C CYS A 139 4.58 6.73 -2.06
N GLY A 140 3.45 6.61 -1.37
CA GLY A 140 3.14 7.28 -0.11
C GLY A 140 2.80 8.77 -0.22
N HIS A 141 2.86 9.38 -1.41
CA HIS A 141 2.60 10.81 -1.56
C HIS A 141 1.12 11.15 -1.30
N SER A 142 0.90 12.15 -0.43
CA SER A 142 -0.40 12.77 -0.18
C SER A 142 -0.49 14.10 -0.90
N ALA A 143 -1.17 14.09 -2.05
CA ALA A 143 -1.28 15.26 -2.93
C ALA A 143 -2.73 15.66 -3.22
N THR A 144 -3.70 14.77 -2.97
CA THR A 144 -5.06 14.92 -3.49
C THR A 144 -6.13 14.74 -2.43
N CYS A 145 -7.29 15.33 -2.67
CA CYS A 145 -8.51 14.95 -1.97
C CYS A 145 -9.10 13.65 -2.54
N ARG A 146 -10.12 13.10 -1.88
CA ARG A 146 -10.78 11.84 -2.29
C ARG A 146 -11.34 11.92 -3.71
N GLY A 147 -12.02 13.02 -4.06
CA GLY A 147 -12.61 13.19 -5.38
C GLY A 147 -11.56 13.17 -6.50
N CYS A 148 -10.47 13.92 -6.33
CA CYS A 148 -9.36 13.94 -7.28
C CYS A 148 -8.58 12.61 -7.32
N ALA A 149 -8.38 11.94 -6.18
CA ALA A 149 -7.74 10.63 -6.13
C ALA A 149 -8.52 9.58 -6.94
N GLN A 150 -9.85 9.57 -6.80
CA GLN A 150 -10.72 8.65 -7.54
C GLN A 150 -10.71 8.92 -9.05
N ARG A 151 -10.65 10.19 -9.46
CA ARG A 151 -10.49 10.57 -10.88
C ARG A 151 -9.20 9.99 -11.47
N ILE A 152 -8.06 10.16 -10.79
CA ILE A 152 -6.77 9.60 -11.25
C ILE A 152 -6.81 8.07 -11.33
N LEU A 153 -7.46 7.39 -10.39
CA LEU A 153 -7.59 5.92 -10.41
C LEU A 153 -8.51 5.42 -11.54
N SER A 154 -9.38 6.27 -12.08
CA SER A 154 -10.29 5.97 -13.18
C SER A 154 -9.66 6.21 -14.56
N GLU A 155 -8.54 6.93 -14.62
CA GLU A 155 -7.78 7.14 -15.85
C GLU A 155 -6.97 5.88 -16.23
N GLU A 156 -6.68 5.73 -17.52
CA GLU A 156 -5.79 4.67 -18.03
C GLU A 156 -4.37 4.84 -17.45
N SER A 157 -3.91 6.10 -17.33
CA SER A 157 -2.62 6.46 -16.77
C SER A 157 -2.69 6.74 -15.26
N LYS A 158 -2.71 5.68 -14.45
CA LYS A 158 -2.72 5.79 -12.98
C LYS A 158 -1.34 6.18 -12.46
N VAL A 159 -0.93 7.44 -12.59
CA VAL A 159 0.41 7.92 -12.15
C VAL A 159 0.32 8.97 -11.06
N CYS A 160 1.24 8.89 -10.10
CA CYS A 160 1.31 9.85 -9.01
C CYS A 160 1.68 11.26 -9.54
N PRO A 161 0.90 12.32 -9.23
CA PRO A 161 1.21 13.68 -9.65
C PRO A 161 2.57 14.21 -9.16
N ILE A 162 3.10 13.63 -8.07
CA ILE A 162 4.35 14.06 -7.44
C ILE A 162 5.58 13.34 -8.03
N CYS A 163 5.54 12.01 -8.07
CA CYS A 163 6.72 11.19 -8.41
C CYS A 163 6.56 10.37 -9.70
N ARG A 164 5.42 10.50 -10.39
CA ARG A 164 5.06 9.77 -11.62
C ARG A 164 5.10 8.23 -11.52
N ARG A 165 5.28 7.67 -10.32
CA ARG A 165 5.17 6.23 -10.06
C ARG A 165 3.72 5.77 -10.27
N VAL A 166 3.54 4.59 -10.86
CA VAL A 166 2.22 3.98 -11.05
C VAL A 166 1.52 3.79 -9.70
N ILE A 167 0.29 4.30 -9.60
CA ILE A 167 -0.61 4.18 -8.46
C ILE A 167 -1.37 2.87 -8.61
N ARG A 168 -1.30 2.04 -7.57
CA ARG A 168 -2.10 0.80 -7.48
C ARG A 168 -3.45 1.05 -6.81
N LYS A 169 -3.44 1.83 -5.73
CA LYS A 169 -4.61 2.19 -4.92
C LYS A 169 -4.40 3.55 -4.24
N SER A 170 -5.50 4.21 -3.88
CA SER A 170 -5.49 5.40 -3.02
C SER A 170 -6.15 5.08 -1.68
N LYS A 171 -5.56 5.50 -0.57
CA LYS A 171 -6.12 5.31 0.78
C LYS A 171 -6.38 6.67 1.43
N ARG A 172 -7.44 6.76 2.25
CA ARG A 172 -7.76 7.99 3.00
C ARG A 172 -6.83 8.13 4.23
N LEU A 173 -6.28 9.32 4.44
CA LEU A 173 -5.59 9.68 5.67
C LEU A 173 -6.61 9.90 6.78
N VAL A 174 -6.60 9.03 7.79
CA VAL A 174 -7.35 9.23 9.04
C VAL A 174 -6.32 9.64 10.09
N LEU A 175 -6.22 10.94 10.35
CA LEU A 175 -5.43 11.43 11.47
C LEU A 175 -6.14 11.03 12.77
N LYS A 176 -5.67 9.96 13.42
CA LYS A 176 -6.01 9.70 14.83
C LYS A 176 -5.36 10.83 15.63
N LYS A 177 -6.16 11.76 16.14
CA LYS A 177 -5.73 12.73 17.13
C LYS A 177 -5.34 11.93 18.39
N LEU A 178 -4.04 11.80 18.65
CA LEU A 178 -3.50 11.29 19.91
C LEU A 178 -3.66 12.37 20.99
#